data_AF-A0A1S3T723-F1
#
_entry.id   AF-A0A1S3T723-F1
#
_cell.length_a   1.000
_cell.length_b   1.000
_cell.length_c   1.000
_cell.angle_alpha   90.00
_cell.angle_beta   90.00
_cell.angle_gamma   90.00
#
_symmetry.space_group_name_H-M   'P 1'
#
loop_
_entity.id
_entity.type
_entity.pdbx_description
1 polymer ?
#
loop_
_entity_poly.entity_id
_entity_poly.type
_entity_poly.pdbx_seq_one_letter_code
_entity_poly.pdbx_strand_id
1 'polypeptide(L)'
;MALLKVWTSPRLLNRCLQEVVAQRHFLAASTLHTATTQHNSNKTSIVRCSRQKYERMYPVLLIQPDGSTINIRYKKPKRILMMPVDISTLSE
;
A
#
# COMPACT_ATOMS: atom_id res chain seq x y z
N MET A 1 36.26 66.74 -2.60
CA MET A 1 35.03 67.31 -1.99
C MET A 1 33.88 66.36 -2.32
N ALA A 2 33.50 65.45 -1.42
CA ALA A 2 32.39 65.60 -0.46
C ALA A 2 31.10 66.11 -1.14
N LEU A 3 29.90 65.57 -0.99
CA LEU A 3 29.31 64.44 -0.28
C LEU A 3 27.83 64.51 -0.74
N LEU A 4 27.15 63.40 -1.04
CA LEU A 4 25.85 63.12 -0.43
C LEU A 4 25.41 61.68 -0.73
N LYS A 5 25.46 60.85 0.32
CA LYS A 5 24.68 59.62 0.41
C LYS A 5 23.21 60.01 0.52
N VAL A 6 22.36 59.51 -0.38
CA VAL A 6 20.91 59.43 -0.15
C VAL A 6 20.56 57.97 0.02
N TRP A 7 20.13 57.64 1.23
CA TRP A 7 19.73 56.32 1.68
C TRP A 7 18.21 56.22 1.44
N THR A 8 17.76 55.44 0.46
CA THR A 8 16.34 55.11 0.30
C THR A 8 16.12 53.65 0.64
N SER A 9 15.49 53.46 1.79
CA SER A 9 15.10 52.20 2.41
C SER A 9 14.00 51.50 1.60
N PRO A 10 14.15 50.23 1.17
CA PRO A 10 13.08 49.47 0.52
C PRO A 10 12.28 48.64 1.55
N ARG A 11 12.02 49.18 2.75
CA ARG A 11 11.33 48.42 3.83
C ARG A 11 9.80 48.34 3.70
N LEU A 12 9.21 48.85 2.62
CA LEU A 12 7.74 48.87 2.47
C LEU A 12 7.16 47.86 1.46
N LEU A 13 7.99 47.12 0.70
CA LEU A 13 7.48 46.09 -0.21
C LEU A 13 7.35 44.69 0.42
N ASN A 14 7.96 44.46 1.59
CA ASN A 14 7.95 43.12 2.20
C ASN A 14 6.69 42.80 3.02
N ARG A 15 5.73 43.71 3.16
CA ARG A 15 4.54 43.45 3.99
C ARG A 15 3.39 42.79 3.24
N CYS A 16 3.28 42.98 1.92
CA CYS A 16 2.18 42.40 1.13
C CYS A 16 2.49 40.96 0.67
N LEU A 17 3.76 40.60 0.51
CA LEU A 17 4.15 39.21 0.18
C LEU A 17 4.06 38.24 1.37
N GLN A 18 4.00 38.75 2.60
CA GLN A 18 3.97 37.90 3.79
C GLN A 18 2.58 37.31 4.08
N GLU A 19 1.49 37.98 3.68
CA GLU A 19 0.12 37.44 3.82
C GLU A 19 -0.12 36.24 2.87
N VAL A 20 0.34 36.34 1.61
CA VAL A 20 0.14 35.27 0.62
C VAL A 20 0.96 34.02 0.94
N VAL A 21 2.15 34.19 1.53
CA VAL A 21 2.98 33.05 1.95
C VAL A 21 2.44 32.43 3.24
N ALA A 22 1.93 33.23 4.20
CA ALA A 22 1.36 32.71 5.44
C ALA A 22 0.10 31.85 5.21
N GLN A 23 -0.69 32.13 4.17
CA GLN A 23 -1.86 31.30 3.81
C GLN A 23 -1.48 29.94 3.18
N ARG A 24 -0.27 29.76 2.66
CA ARG A 24 0.22 28.45 2.16
C ARG A 24 0.71 27.52 3.27
N HIS A 25 0.77 28.01 4.51
CA HIS A 25 1.08 27.21 5.70
C HIS A 25 -0.16 26.79 6.50
N PHE A 26 -1.37 26.88 5.90
CA PHE A 26 -2.41 25.93 6.28
C PHE A 26 -1.95 24.56 5.77
N LEU A 27 -1.11 23.91 6.58
CA LEU A 27 -1.03 22.47 6.63
C LEU A 27 -2.47 21.98 6.53
N ALA A 28 -2.83 21.42 5.38
CA ALA A 28 -3.91 20.46 5.34
C ALA A 28 -3.48 19.42 6.36
N ALA A 29 -3.98 19.54 7.59
CA ALA A 29 -3.86 18.52 8.60
C ALA A 29 -4.49 17.31 7.92
N SER A 30 -3.65 16.42 7.37
CA SER A 30 -4.11 15.12 6.96
C SER A 30 -4.62 14.53 8.27
N THR A 31 -5.93 14.55 8.44
CA THR A 31 -6.58 13.74 9.46
C THR A 31 -6.15 12.33 9.11
N LEU A 32 -5.12 11.84 9.81
CA LEU A 32 -4.75 10.44 9.74
C LEU A 32 -6.02 9.72 10.14
N HIS A 33 -6.74 9.17 9.16
CA HIS A 33 -7.84 8.28 9.43
C HIS A 33 -7.23 7.11 10.19
N THR A 34 -7.32 7.14 11.52
CA THR A 34 -7.04 6.01 12.40
C THR A 34 -8.19 5.03 12.24
N ALA A 35 -8.27 4.41 11.06
CA ALA A 35 -9.13 3.26 10.86
C ALA A 35 -8.69 2.19 11.87
N THR A 36 -9.63 1.68 12.67
CA THR A 36 -9.35 0.59 13.59
C THR A 36 -8.80 -0.60 12.79
N THR A 37 -7.72 -1.21 13.28
CA THR A 37 -7.13 -2.37 12.58
C THR A 37 -8.11 -3.53 12.65
N GLN A 38 -8.79 -3.80 11.54
CA GLN A 38 -9.65 -4.97 11.43
C GLN A 38 -8.80 -6.20 11.12
N HIS A 39 -8.97 -7.24 11.93
CA HIS A 39 -8.36 -8.55 11.70
C HIS A 39 -9.26 -9.36 10.76
N ASN A 40 -9.20 -9.06 9.47
CA ASN A 40 -9.85 -9.86 8.44
C ASN A 40 -8.81 -10.64 7.61
N SER A 41 -9.26 -11.72 6.98
CA SER A 41 -8.44 -12.55 6.09
C SER A 41 -8.00 -11.80 4.82
N ASN A 42 -8.71 -10.75 4.43
CA ASN A 42 -8.41 -9.99 3.22
C ASN A 42 -7.15 -9.13 3.36
N LYS A 43 -6.73 -8.79 4.58
CA LYS A 43 -5.58 -7.92 4.88
C LYS A 43 -4.29 -8.34 4.16
N THR A 44 -4.06 -9.64 3.98
CA THR A 44 -2.87 -10.18 3.32
C THR A 44 -3.20 -11.03 2.08
N SER A 45 -4.43 -10.94 1.57
CA SER A 45 -4.89 -11.76 0.43
C SER A 45 -4.28 -11.32 -0.92
N ILE A 46 -4.01 -10.03 -1.09
CA ILE A 46 -3.47 -9.45 -2.33
C ILE A 46 -1.95 -9.34 -2.20
N VAL A 47 -1.23 -10.28 -2.80
CA VAL A 47 0.25 -10.31 -2.77
C VAL A 47 0.87 -10.68 -4.11
N ARG A 48 2.17 -10.41 -4.25
CA ARG A 48 2.99 -10.85 -5.39
C ARG A 48 4.20 -11.65 -4.91
N CYS A 49 4.79 -12.41 -5.82
CA CYS A 49 6.04 -13.12 -5.54
C CYS A 49 7.17 -12.10 -5.33
N SER A 50 7.92 -12.25 -4.24
CA SER A 50 9.04 -11.38 -3.87
C SER A 50 10.33 -11.69 -4.62
N ARG A 51 10.43 -12.88 -5.22
CA ARG A 51 11.62 -13.32 -5.98
C ARG A 51 11.79 -12.47 -7.24
N GLN A 52 13.04 -12.14 -7.59
CA GLN A 52 13.36 -11.37 -8.80
C GLN A 52 13.06 -12.15 -10.10
N LYS A 53 13.38 -13.44 -10.12
CA LYS A 53 13.08 -14.36 -11.22
C LYS A 53 12.17 -15.47 -10.71
N TYR A 54 11.01 -15.64 -11.33
CA TYR A 54 10.05 -16.69 -11.00
C TYR A 54 9.30 -17.13 -12.25
N GLU A 55 8.87 -18.39 -12.25
CA GLU A 55 8.04 -18.96 -13.32
C GLU A 55 6.60 -18.42 -13.22
N ARG A 56 5.89 -18.40 -14.35
CA ARG A 56 4.47 -18.04 -14.37
C ARG A 56 3.69 -19.05 -13.53
N MET A 57 2.90 -18.55 -12.59
CA MET A 57 1.97 -19.35 -11.81
C MET A 57 0.53 -18.88 -12.05
N TYR A 58 -0.38 -19.83 -12.04
CA TYR A 58 -1.80 -19.63 -12.30
C TYR A 58 -2.60 -19.81 -11.01
N PRO A 59 -3.65 -19.01 -10.77
CA PRO A 59 -4.55 -19.25 -9.65
C PRO A 59 -5.33 -20.55 -9.88
N VAL A 60 -5.37 -21.42 -8.87
CA VAL A 60 -6.04 -22.72 -8.90
C VAL A 60 -6.77 -22.93 -7.59
N LEU A 61 -7.98 -23.50 -7.67
CA LEU A 61 -8.75 -23.89 -6.49
C LEU A 61 -8.30 -25.27 -6.00
N LEU A 62 -7.68 -25.33 -4.82
CA LEU A 62 -7.37 -26.59 -4.15
C LEU A 62 -8.54 -26.99 -3.24
N ILE A 63 -9.06 -28.19 -3.45
CA ILE A 63 -10.09 -28.82 -2.64
C ILE A 63 -9.40 -29.81 -1.70
N GLN A 64 -9.59 -29.63 -0.40
CA GLN A 64 -9.10 -30.53 0.65
C GLN A 64 -10.00 -31.78 0.75
N PRO A 65 -9.56 -32.89 1.39
CA PRO A 65 -10.39 -34.08 1.56
C PRO A 65 -11.68 -33.79 2.32
N ASP A 66 -11.65 -32.80 3.23
CA ASP A 66 -12.81 -32.33 3.99
C ASP A 66 -13.80 -31.49 3.15
N GLY A 67 -13.50 -31.25 1.87
CA GLY A 67 -14.29 -30.41 0.97
C GLY A 67 -14.04 -28.90 1.10
N SER A 68 -13.23 -28.46 2.07
CA SER A 68 -12.82 -27.06 2.18
C SER A 68 -11.95 -26.63 1.00
N THR A 69 -11.97 -25.33 0.66
CA THR A 69 -11.29 -24.83 -0.54
C THR A 69 -10.33 -23.69 -0.25
N ILE A 70 -9.20 -23.67 -0.94
CA ILE A 70 -8.21 -22.58 -0.87
C ILE A 70 -7.70 -22.21 -2.26
N ASN A 71 -7.49 -20.92 -2.49
CA ASN A 71 -6.90 -20.42 -3.73
C ASN A 71 -5.38 -20.43 -3.64
N ILE A 72 -4.71 -21.22 -4.49
CA ILE A 72 -3.25 -21.32 -4.53
C ILE A 72 -2.72 -20.93 -5.90
N ARG A 73 -1.42 -20.62 -5.97
CA ARG A 73 -0.70 -20.40 -7.23
C ARG A 73 0.01 -21.69 -7.64
N TYR A 74 -0.26 -22.20 -8.84
CA TYR A 74 0.28 -23.45 -9.35
C TYR A 74 0.95 -23.29 -10.72
N LYS A 75 1.92 -24.16 -11.02
CA LYS A 75 2.74 -24.04 -12.25
C LYS A 75 1.94 -24.27 -13.53
N LYS A 76 0.98 -25.20 -13.50
CA LYS A 76 0.16 -25.55 -14.67
C LYS A 76 -1.20 -24.84 -14.58
N PRO A 77 -1.75 -24.36 -15.72
CA PRO A 77 -3.07 -23.78 -15.74
C PRO A 77 -4.13 -24.88 -15.56
N LYS A 78 -4.57 -25.08 -14.33
CA LYS A 78 -5.67 -25.98 -13.96
C LYS A 78 -6.75 -25.16 -13.27
N ARG A 79 -8.02 -25.56 -13.40
CA ARG A 79 -9.12 -24.88 -12.69
C ARG A 79 -9.21 -25.36 -11.23
N ILE A 80 -9.13 -26.68 -11.04
CA ILE A 80 -9.35 -27.34 -9.76
C ILE A 80 -8.25 -28.39 -9.53
N LEU A 81 -7.81 -28.51 -8.29
CA LEU A 81 -6.98 -29.59 -7.78
C LEU A 81 -7.70 -30.24 -6.61
N MET A 82 -7.79 -31.57 -6.59
CA MET A 82 -8.39 -32.32 -5.49
C MET A 82 -7.28 -33.00 -4.70
N MET A 83 -7.26 -32.77 -3.39
CA MET A 83 -6.35 -33.46 -2.47
C MET A 83 -6.90 -34.86 -2.19
N PRO A 84 -6.10 -35.91 -2.37
CA PRO A 84 -6.53 -37.27 -2.06
C PRO A 84 -6.71 -37.44 -0.55
N VAL A 85 -7.59 -38.37 -0.17
CA VAL A 85 -7.72 -38.86 1.20
C VAL A 85 -6.57 -39.83 1.48
N ASP A 86 -5.95 -39.72 2.66
CA ASP A 86 -4.92 -40.64 3.08
C ASP A 86 -5.53 -41.93 3.64
N ILE A 87 -5.33 -43.03 2.92
CA ILE A 87 -5.89 -44.35 3.25
C ILE A 87 -5.33 -44.87 4.59
N SER A 88 -4.13 -44.45 4.98
CA SER A 88 -3.50 -44.89 6.24
C SER A 88 -4.19 -44.34 7.49
N THR A 89 -5.01 -43.29 7.33
CA THR A 89 -5.74 -42.66 8.43
C THR A 89 -7.13 -43.25 8.66
N LEU A 90 -7.57 -44.16 7.78
CA LEU A 90 -8.88 -44.80 7.86
C LEU A 90 -8.83 -45.97 8.84
N SER A 91 -9.86 -46.12 9.67
CA SER A 91 -10.06 -47.32 10.49
C SER A 91 -10.55 -48.49 9.63
N GLU A 92 -10.22 -49.71 10.04
CA GLU A 92 -10.68 -50.97 9.42
C GLU A 92 -12.20 -51.17 9.51
#